data_AF-A0A4Q9DWS2-F1
#
_entry.id   AF-A0A4Q9DWS2-F1
#
_cell.length_a   1.000
_cell.length_b   1.000
_cell.length_c   1.000
_cell.angle_alpha   90.00
_cell.angle_beta   90.00
_cell.angle_gamma   90.00
#
_symmetry.space_group_name_H-M   'P 1'
#
loop_
_entity.id
_entity.type
_entity.pdbx_description
1 polymer ?
#
loop_
_entity_poly.entity_id
_entity_poly.type
_entity_poly.pdbx_seq_one_letter_code
_entity_poly.pdbx_strand_id
1 'polypeptide(L)' 'MSYKDVKQIASDLKPLYKAPTEEAVQLETERFKETWRDKYQLIVKLWRHNWDKLTPSFKYPPELR' A
#
# COMPACT_ATOMS: atom_id res chain seq x y z
N MET A 1 9.57 -2.39 -15.79
CA MET A 1 9.55 -1.57 -14.56
C MET A 1 10.95 -0.97 -14.40
N SER A 2 11.08 0.37 -14.28
CA SER A 2 12.39 1.00 -14.09
C SER A 2 12.80 0.94 -12.61
N TYR A 3 14.11 0.87 -12.33
CA TYR A 3 14.64 0.89 -10.96
C TYR A 3 14.18 2.14 -10.17
N LYS A 4 14.00 3.28 -10.85
CA LYS A 4 13.44 4.50 -10.25
C LYS A 4 11.99 4.30 -9.80
N ASP A 5 11.18 3.63 -10.62
CA ASP A 5 9.78 3.35 -10.28
C ASP A 5 9.68 2.38 -9.10
N VAL A 6 10.54 1.34 -9.06
CA VAL A 6 10.59 0.39 -7.92
C VAL A 6 10.89 1.10 -6.60
N LYS A 7 11.85 2.03 -6.62
CA LYS A 7 12.22 2.80 -5.42
C LYS A 7 11.07 3.69 -4.96
N GLN A 8 10.37 4.34 -5.88
CA GLN A 8 9.22 5.18 -5.56
C GLN A 8 8.04 4.34 -5.03
N ILE A 9 7.71 3.23 -5.70
CA ILE A 9 6.69 2.27 -5.24
C ILE A 9 7.01 1.81 -3.81
N ALA A 10 8.23 1.40 -3.51
CA ALA A 10 8.61 0.98 -2.16
C ALA A 10 8.46 2.11 -1.12
N SER A 11 8.70 3.36 -1.51
CA SER A 11 8.51 4.53 -0.66
C SER A 11 7.03 4.81 -0.40
N ASP A 12 6.19 4.73 -1.44
CA ASP A 12 4.75 4.99 -1.35
C ASP A 12 4.03 3.85 -0.60
N LEU A 13 4.58 2.63 -0.62
CA LEU A 13 4.06 1.50 0.14
C LEU A 13 4.43 1.53 1.63
N LYS A 14 5.51 2.22 2.01
CA LYS A 14 5.95 2.32 3.41
C LYS A 14 4.88 2.88 4.38
N PRO A 15 4.20 4.00 4.07
CA PRO A 15 3.15 4.53 4.95
C PRO A 15 1.95 3.58 5.06
N LEU A 16 1.62 2.83 4.01
CA LEU A 16 0.55 1.83 4.03
C LEU A 16 0.78 0.72 5.06
N TYR A 17 2.03 0.31 5.27
CA TYR A 17 2.39 -0.66 6.32
C TYR A 17 2.37 -0.08 7.73
N LYS A 18 2.47 1.25 7.87
CA LYS A 18 2.56 1.97 9.15
C LYS A 18 1.28 2.69 9.55
N ALA A 19 0.27 2.68 8.69
CA ALA A 19 -0.99 3.37 8.94
C ALA A 19 -1.65 2.81 10.22
N PRO A 20 -2.12 3.69 11.13
CA PRO A 20 -2.69 3.26 12.41
C PRO A 20 -4.15 2.82 12.29
N THR A 21 -4.85 3.22 11.23
CA THR A 21 -6.29 2.94 11.02
C THR A 21 -6.57 2.48 9.59
N GLU A 22 -7.68 1.76 9.42
CA GLU A 22 -8.14 1.32 8.10
C GLU A 22 -8.42 2.51 7.15
N GLU A 23 -8.93 3.62 7.68
CA GLU A 23 -9.21 4.84 6.92
C GLU A 23 -7.93 5.48 6.37
N ALA A 24 -6.87 5.52 7.19
CA ALA A 24 -5.57 6.03 6.76
C ALA A 24 -4.99 5.17 5.64
N VAL A 25 -5.16 3.85 5.71
CA VAL A 25 -4.77 2.99 4.60
C VAL A 25 -5.63 3.26 3.37
N GLN A 26 -6.95 3.33 3.49
CA GLN A 26 -7.82 3.58 2.33
C GLN A 26 -7.39 4.86 1.60
N LEU A 27 -7.09 5.92 2.33
CA LEU A 27 -6.60 7.17 1.75
C LEU A 27 -5.27 6.99 1.01
N GLU A 28 -4.28 6.34 1.63
CA GLU A 28 -2.99 6.08 1.01
C GLU A 28 -3.10 5.10 -0.18
N THR A 29 -4.07 4.19 -0.14
CA THR A 29 -4.36 3.23 -1.22
C THR A 29 -4.88 3.95 -2.45
N GLU A 30 -5.80 4.90 -2.26
CA GLU A 30 -6.34 5.69 -3.35
C GLU A 30 -5.24 6.60 -3.95
N ARG A 31 -4.38 7.21 -3.13
CA ARG A 31 -3.21 7.96 -3.61
C ARG A 31 -2.25 7.08 -4.42
N PHE A 32 -1.96 5.88 -3.93
CA PHE A 32 -1.10 4.92 -4.62
C PHE A 32 -1.71 4.51 -5.97
N LYS A 33 -3.03 4.24 -6.00
CA LYS A 33 -3.76 3.96 -7.24
C LYS A 33 -3.69 5.12 -8.21
N GLU A 34 -3.97 6.35 -7.81
CA GLU A 34 -3.94 7.50 -8.71
C GLU A 34 -2.57 7.69 -9.36
N THR A 35 -1.50 7.44 -8.60
CA THR A 35 -0.12 7.58 -9.09
C THR A 35 0.27 6.45 -10.04
N TRP A 36 -0.12 5.20 -9.74
CA TRP A 36 0.42 4.02 -10.40
C TRP A 36 -0.56 3.26 -11.30
N ARG A 37 -1.86 3.55 -11.28
CA ARG A 37 -2.86 2.82 -12.07
C ARG A 37 -2.60 2.91 -13.57
N ASP A 38 -2.21 4.09 -14.06
CA ASP A 38 -2.05 4.36 -15.49
C ASP A 38 -0.78 3.71 -16.05
N LYS A 39 0.28 3.64 -15.23
CA LYS A 39 1.57 3.08 -15.64
C LYS A 39 1.70 1.58 -15.31
N TYR A 40 1.13 1.14 -14.20
CA TYR A 40 1.29 -0.21 -13.64
C TYR A 40 0.01 -0.75 -13.00
N GLN A 41 -1.06 -0.86 -13.78
CA GLN A 41 -2.34 -1.46 -13.37
C GLN A 41 -2.22 -2.83 -12.66
N LEU A 42 -1.25 -3.66 -13.06
CA LEU A 42 -1.03 -4.98 -12.46
C LEU A 42 -0.46 -4.88 -11.04
N ILE A 43 0.41 -3.90 -10.77
CA ILE A 43 0.98 -3.67 -9.44
C ILE A 43 -0.13 -3.24 -8.49
N VAL A 44 -1.02 -2.35 -8.94
CA VAL A 44 -2.19 -1.92 -8.17
C VAL A 44 -3.10 -3.11 -7.83
N LYS A 45 -3.36 -4.01 -8.78
CA LYS A 45 -4.16 -5.22 -8.55
C LYS A 45 -3.49 -6.19 -7.58
N LEU A 46 -2.19 -6.47 -7.78
CA LEU A 46 -1.42 -7.36 -6.91
C LEU A 46 -1.37 -6.83 -5.48
N TRP A 47 -1.16 -5.52 -5.34
CA TRP A 47 -1.13 -4.86 -4.05
C TRP A 47 -2.49 -4.94 -3.35
N ARG A 48 -3.60 -4.65 -4.05
CA ARG A 48 -4.95 -4.79 -3.50
C ARG A 48 -5.27 -6.22 -3.07
N HIS A 49 -4.83 -7.21 -3.85
CA HIS A 49 -5.04 -8.63 -3.51
C HIS A 49 -4.23 -9.05 -2.28
N ASN A 50 -2.99 -8.57 -2.15
CA ASN A 50 -2.18 -8.81 -0.96
C ASN A 50 -2.65 -7.98 0.24
N TRP A 51 -3.31 -6.84 0.00
CA TRP A 51 -3.84 -5.95 1.02
C TRP A 51 -4.90 -6.62 1.90
N ASP A 52 -5.82 -7.38 1.31
CA ASP A 52 -6.84 -8.14 2.06
C ASP A 52 -6.21 -9.13 3.07
N LYS A 53 -4.96 -9.55 2.82
CA LYS A 53 -4.20 -10.42 3.76
C LYS A 53 -3.49 -9.62 4.85
N LEU A 54 -3.27 -8.32 4.66
CA LEU A 54 -2.61 -7.41 5.59
C LEU A 54 -3.59 -6.67 6.50
N THR A 55 -4.87 -6.59 6.13
CA THR A 55 -5.95 -6.00 6.93
C THR A 55 -6.07 -6.59 8.35
N PRO A 56 -5.91 -7.91 8.58
CA PRO A 56 -5.94 -8.49 9.92
C PRO A 56 -4.82 -7.99 10.83
N SER A 57 -3.68 -7.56 10.28
CA SER A 57 -2.53 -7.05 11.05
C SER A 57 -2.80 -5.71 11.73
N PHE A 58 -3.85 -4.97 11.34
CA PHE A 58 -4.28 -3.74 12.04
C PHE A 58 -5.12 -4.02 13.28
N LYS A 59 -5.55 -5.26 13.50
CA LYS A 59 -6.20 -5.65 14.77
C LYS A 59 -5.20 -5.75 15.92
N TYR A 60 -3.91 -5.79 15.63
CA TYR A 60 -2.86 -5.78 16.64
C TYR A 60 -2.40 -4.36 16.91
N PRO A 61 -2.29 -3.94 18.19
CA PRO A 61 -1.75 -2.62 18.53
C PRO A 61 -0.33 -2.48 17.96
N PRO A 62 0.10 -1.25 17.61
CA PRO A 62 1.38 -0.99 16.96
C PRO A 62 2.60 -1.50 17.76
N GLU A 63 2.45 -1.72 19.07
CA GLU A 63 3.48 -2.33 19.92
C GLU A 63 3.72 -3.83 19.62
N LEU A 64 2.78 -4.50 18.96
CA LEU A 64 2.82 -5.92 18.59
C LEU A 64 2.98 -6.13 17.06
N ARG A 65 3.22 -5.07 16.29
CA ARG A 65 3.23 -5.07 14.82
C ARG A 65 4.62 -5.11 14.20
#